data_AF-A0A6L9GAD7-F1
#
_entry.id   AF-A0A6L9GAD7-F1
#
_cell.length_a   1.000
_cell.length_b   1.000
_cell.length_c   1.000
_cell.angle_alpha   90.00
_cell.angle_beta   90.00
_cell.angle_gamma   90.00
#
_symmetry.space_group_name_H-M   'P 1'
#
loop_
_entity.id
_entity.type
_entity.pdbx_description
1 polymer ?
#
loop_
_entity_poly.entity_id
_entity_poly.type
_entity_poly.pdbx_seq_one_letter_code
_entity_poly.pdbx_strand_id
1 'polypeptide(L)'
;DAIKEVGFFPGQRVVLVEDTPDSAADAVRTAVGEWQTGDAVIVVTAGGLAKSSVLRKFFEGHATAVTAPIYDDPPGEDEIAKWLADAGLREVPRDAMGDMMAL
;
A
#
# COMPACT_ATOMS: atom_id res chain seq x y z
N ASP A 1 -15.31 -11.63 -11.54
CA ASP A 1 -16.27 -10.73 -12.20
C ASP A 1 -16.25 -9.28 -11.74
N ALA A 2 -16.00 -8.97 -10.46
CA ALA A 2 -15.90 -7.60 -9.94
C ALA A 2 -14.97 -6.66 -10.75
N ILE A 3 -13.85 -7.17 -11.27
CA ILE A 3 -12.88 -6.41 -12.09
C ILE A 3 -13.51 -5.86 -13.39
N LYS A 4 -14.51 -6.59 -13.92
CA LYS A 4 -15.21 -6.26 -15.16
C LYS A 4 -16.49 -5.45 -14.92
N GLU A 5 -17.03 -5.43 -13.71
CA GLU A 5 -18.31 -4.79 -13.36
C GLU A 5 -18.29 -3.26 -13.54
N VAL A 6 -19.16 -2.75 -14.40
CA VAL A 6 -19.27 -1.32 -14.69
C VAL A 6 -20.37 -0.71 -13.81
N GLY A 7 -20.02 0.33 -13.05
CA GLY A 7 -20.99 1.09 -12.26
C GLY A 7 -21.83 2.04 -13.12
N PHE A 8 -22.89 2.58 -12.52
CA PHE A 8 -23.77 3.55 -13.20
C PHE A 8 -23.04 4.86 -13.57
N PHE A 9 -22.03 5.24 -12.79
CA PHE A 9 -21.24 6.43 -13.02
C PHE A 9 -19.96 6.10 -13.80
N PRO A 10 -19.68 6.81 -14.90
CA PRO A 10 -18.44 6.63 -15.64
C PRO A 10 -17.25 7.13 -14.81
N GLY A 11 -16.13 6.41 -14.87
CA GLY A 11 -14.90 6.80 -14.17
C GLY A 11 -13.92 5.65 -14.01
N GLN A 12 -12.74 5.97 -13.47
CA GLN A 12 -11.77 4.96 -13.08
C GLN A 12 -12.35 4.09 -11.96
N ARG A 13 -12.30 2.78 -12.14
CA ARG A 13 -12.81 1.80 -11.18
C ARG A 13 -11.65 1.13 -10.45
N VAL A 14 -11.92 0.69 -9.23
CA VAL A 14 -10.96 -0.03 -8.38
C VAL A 14 -11.66 -1.22 -7.73
N VAL A 15 -10.98 -2.37 -7.73
CA VAL A 15 -11.28 -3.51 -6.86
C VAL A 15 -10.20 -3.55 -5.78
N LEU A 16 -10.62 -3.37 -4.53
CA LEU A 16 -9.76 -3.49 -3.37
C LEU A 16 -9.91 -4.89 -2.77
N VAL A 17 -8.79 -5.58 -2.58
CA VAL A 17 -8.74 -6.85 -1.85
C VAL A 17 -7.91 -6.61 -0.60
N GLU A 18 -8.59 -6.59 0.54
CA GLU A 18 -7.98 -6.26 1.83
C GLU A 18 -7.43 -7.50 2.54
N ASP A 19 -6.36 -7.32 3.31
CA ASP A 19 -5.76 -8.34 4.17
C ASP A 19 -5.49 -9.67 3.47
N THR A 20 -5.00 -9.58 2.23
CA THR A 20 -4.87 -10.73 1.34
C THR A 20 -3.81 -11.71 1.84
N PRO A 21 -4.18 -12.96 2.17
CA PRO A 21 -3.22 -13.96 2.64
C PRO A 21 -2.40 -14.51 1.47
N ASP A 22 -1.22 -15.06 1.77
CA ASP A 22 -0.35 -15.67 0.74
C ASP A 22 -1.04 -16.85 0.02
N SER A 23 -2.00 -17.52 0.66
CA SER A 23 -2.81 -18.59 0.07
C SER A 23 -3.73 -18.12 -1.06
N ALA A 24 -4.00 -16.81 -1.18
CA ALA A 24 -4.81 -16.25 -2.27
C ALA A 24 -3.99 -15.97 -3.54
N ALA A 25 -2.68 -16.27 -3.55
CA ALA A 25 -1.80 -15.90 -4.66
C ALA A 25 -2.25 -16.41 -6.03
N ASP A 26 -2.82 -17.61 -6.11
CA ASP A 26 -3.28 -18.18 -7.39
C ASP A 26 -4.55 -17.49 -7.91
N ALA A 27 -5.46 -17.11 -7.00
CA ALA A 27 -6.63 -16.32 -7.36
C ALA A 27 -6.22 -14.92 -7.87
N VAL A 28 -5.26 -14.28 -7.19
CA VAL A 28 -4.71 -12.99 -7.60
C VAL A 28 -3.98 -13.08 -8.95
N ARG A 29 -3.15 -14.12 -9.17
CA ARG A 29 -2.50 -14.37 -10.47
C ARG A 29 -3.50 -14.50 -11.59
N THR A 30 -4.58 -15.24 -11.36
CA THR A 30 -5.63 -15.45 -12.35
C THR A 30 -6.30 -14.11 -12.67
N ALA A 31 -6.68 -13.36 -11.64
CA ALA A 31 -7.32 -12.04 -11.79
C ALA A 31 -6.44 -11.03 -12.55
N VAL A 32 -5.14 -10.96 -12.24
CA VAL A 32 -4.19 -10.06 -12.90
C VAL A 32 -3.85 -10.55 -14.31
N GLY A 33 -3.76 -11.86 -14.53
CA GLY A 33 -3.46 -12.44 -15.85
C GLY A 33 -4.60 -12.29 -16.86
N GLU A 34 -5.85 -12.26 -16.38
CA GLU A 34 -7.04 -12.01 -17.21
C GLU A 34 -7.38 -10.53 -17.37
N TRP A 35 -6.66 -9.63 -16.68
CA TRP A 35 -6.92 -8.20 -16.68
C TRP A 35 -6.67 -7.59 -18.07
N GLN A 36 -7.60 -6.75 -18.52
CA GLN A 36 -7.52 -6.05 -19.80
C GLN A 36 -7.61 -4.53 -19.63
N THR A 37 -7.11 -3.80 -20.62
CA THR A 37 -7.26 -2.33 -20.63
C THR A 37 -8.74 -1.95 -20.58
N GLY A 38 -9.10 -1.13 -19.60
CA GLY A 38 -10.48 -0.73 -19.34
C GLY A 38 -11.09 -1.42 -18.12
N ASP A 39 -10.53 -2.54 -17.66
CA ASP A 39 -10.92 -3.17 -16.40
C ASP A 39 -10.59 -2.30 -15.19
N ALA A 40 -11.24 -2.59 -14.05
CA ALA A 40 -10.92 -1.93 -12.79
C ALA A 40 -9.45 -2.15 -12.40
N VAL A 41 -8.85 -1.14 -11.78
CA VAL A 41 -7.53 -1.26 -11.16
C VAL A 41 -7.65 -2.21 -9.98
N ILE A 42 -6.71 -3.14 -9.87
CA ILE A 42 -6.66 -4.10 -8.76
C ILE A 42 -5.71 -3.52 -7.71
N VAL A 43 -6.23 -3.26 -6.52
CA VAL A 43 -5.43 -2.88 -5.34
C VAL A 43 -5.50 -4.02 -4.35
N VAL A 44 -4.33 -4.51 -3.95
CA VAL A 44 -4.21 -5.61 -2.98
C VAL A 44 -3.44 -5.09 -1.79
N THR A 45 -4.04 -5.17 -0.60
CA THR A 45 -3.32 -4.99 0.66
C THR A 45 -3.08 -6.36 1.29
N ALA A 46 -2.01 -6.47 2.03
CA ALA A 46 -1.65 -7.66 2.78
C ALA A 46 -0.92 -7.24 4.06
N GLY A 47 -0.99 -8.07 5.09
CA GLY A 47 -0.10 -7.95 6.24
C GLY A 47 1.37 -8.24 5.85
N GLY A 48 2.23 -8.40 6.86
CA GLY A 48 3.64 -8.72 6.63
C GLY A 48 3.84 -10.03 5.84
N LEU A 49 4.34 -9.93 4.60
CA LEU A 49 4.67 -11.08 3.75
C LEU A 49 6.17 -11.41 3.83
N ALA A 50 6.49 -12.64 4.22
CA ALA A 50 7.86 -13.15 4.24
C ALA A 50 8.51 -13.12 2.84
N LYS A 51 9.84 -13.09 2.77
CA LYS A 51 10.57 -13.13 1.47
C LYS A 51 10.26 -14.38 0.64
N SER A 52 9.79 -15.45 1.26
CA SER A 52 9.36 -16.68 0.58
C SER A 52 7.96 -16.58 -0.05
N SER A 53 7.14 -15.60 0.35
CA SER A 53 5.75 -15.42 -0.06
C SER A 53 5.61 -15.42 -1.57
N VAL A 54 4.67 -16.22 -2.05
CA VAL A 54 4.42 -16.39 -3.48
C VAL A 54 3.61 -15.20 -4.02
N LEU A 55 2.73 -14.61 -3.20
CA LEU A 55 1.99 -13.37 -3.50
C LEU A 55 2.94 -12.17 -3.61
N ARG A 56 3.85 -12.01 -2.67
CA ARG A 56 4.86 -10.94 -2.69
C ARG A 56 5.73 -11.01 -3.95
N LYS A 57 6.33 -12.19 -4.20
CA LYS A 57 7.18 -12.41 -5.37
C LYS A 57 6.45 -12.18 -6.68
N PHE A 58 5.16 -12.50 -6.72
CA PHE A 58 4.34 -12.24 -7.90
C PHE A 58 4.31 -10.75 -8.22
N PHE A 59 3.92 -9.91 -7.25
CA PHE A 59 3.81 -8.47 -7.49
C PHE A 59 5.16 -7.79 -7.71
N GLU A 60 6.18 -8.13 -6.92
CA GLU A 60 7.54 -7.57 -7.08
C GLU A 60 8.17 -7.93 -8.45
N GLY A 61 7.78 -9.06 -9.04
CA GLY A 61 8.25 -9.50 -10.35
C GLY A 61 7.33 -9.15 -11.53
N HIS A 62 6.18 -8.54 -11.28
CA HIS A 62 5.20 -8.26 -12.35
C HIS A 62 5.59 -7.01 -13.13
N ALA A 63 5.56 -7.09 -14.47
CA ALA A 63 6.10 -6.04 -15.35
C ALA A 63 5.42 -4.67 -15.20
N THR A 64 4.17 -4.64 -14.75
CA THR A 64 3.36 -3.42 -14.65
C THR A 64 2.77 -3.17 -13.26
N ALA A 65 3.01 -4.07 -12.30
CA ALA A 65 2.48 -3.86 -10.96
C ALA A 65 3.40 -2.92 -10.18
N VAL A 66 2.80 -2.15 -9.27
CA VAL A 66 3.53 -1.30 -8.33
C VAL A 66 3.37 -1.89 -6.94
N THR A 67 4.48 -2.02 -6.22
CA THR A 67 4.51 -2.48 -4.83
C THR A 67 4.95 -1.35 -3.92
N ALA A 68 4.16 -1.07 -2.88
CA ALA A 68 4.49 -0.09 -1.85
C ALA A 68 4.59 -0.82 -0.49
N PRO A 69 5.79 -1.18 -0.03
CA PRO A 69 5.94 -1.73 1.33
C PRO A 69 5.63 -0.63 2.35
N ILE A 70 4.81 -0.98 3.35
CA ILE A 70 4.50 -0.13 4.49
C ILE A 70 5.18 -0.74 5.71
N TYR A 71 6.01 0.05 6.37
CA TYR A 71 6.72 -0.35 7.59
C TYR A 71 6.04 0.36 8.77
N ASP A 72 5.79 -0.39 9.83
CA ASP A 72 5.17 0.10 11.07
C ASP A 72 6.24 0.52 12.10
N ASP A 73 7.45 0.85 11.62
CA ASP A 73 8.51 1.36 12.48
C ASP A 73 8.20 2.83 12.79
N PRO A 74 8.07 3.22 14.07
CA PRO A 74 7.80 4.60 14.42
C PRO A 74 8.98 5.49 14.02
N PRO A 75 8.73 6.72 13.56
CA PRO A 75 9.77 7.64 13.15
C PRO A 75 10.66 8.05 14.33
N GLY A 76 11.95 8.21 14.08
CA GLY A 76 12.89 8.75 15.07
C GLY A 76 12.76 10.27 15.25
N GLU A 77 13.34 10.80 16.33
CA GLU A 77 13.33 12.24 16.63
C GLU A 77 13.85 13.09 15.46
N ASP A 78 14.95 12.67 14.81
CA ASP A 78 15.54 13.36 13.65
C ASP A 78 14.59 13.38 12.44
N GLU A 79 13.85 12.30 12.20
CA GLU A 79 12.88 12.20 11.11
C GLU A 79 11.68 13.11 11.36
N ILE A 80 11.17 13.10 12.60
CA ILE A 80 10.10 13.99 13.04
C ILE A 80 10.54 15.46 12.90
N ALA A 81 11.74 15.81 13.39
CA ALA A 81 12.28 17.17 13.31
C ALA A 81 12.43 17.64 11.85
N LYS A 82 12.85 16.74 10.95
CA LYS A 82 12.94 17.03 9.52
C LYS A 82 11.56 17.31 8.91
N TRP A 83 10.57 16.47 9.16
CA TRP A 83 9.22 16.68 8.62
C TRP A 83 8.59 17.97 9.13
N LEU A 84 8.82 18.30 10.41
CA LEU A 84 8.37 19.57 10.99
C LEU A 84 9.05 20.76 10.29
N ALA A 85 10.35 20.69 10.05
CA ALA A 85 11.08 21.74 9.32
C ALA A 85 10.60 21.88 7.87
N ASP A 86 10.34 20.78 7.18
CA ASP A 86 9.79 20.74 5.81
C ASP A 86 8.37 21.34 5.76
N ALA A 87 7.58 21.14 6.83
CA ALA A 87 6.28 21.78 7.03
C ALA A 87 6.37 23.25 7.51
N GLY A 88 7.58 23.78 7.73
CA GLY A 88 7.84 25.16 8.15
C GLY A 88 7.86 25.39 9.67
N LEU A 89 7.72 24.34 10.48
CA LEU A 89 7.76 24.37 11.94
C LEU A 89 9.19 24.14 12.44
N ARG A 90 9.95 25.23 12.59
CA ARG A 90 11.39 25.16 12.93
C ARG A 90 11.72 25.35 14.41
N GLU A 91 10.84 25.99 15.17
CA GLU A 91 11.01 26.27 16.60
C GLU A 91 10.02 25.45 17.41
N VAL A 92 10.26 24.13 17.46
CA VAL A 92 9.41 23.18 18.20
C VAL A 92 9.88 23.12 19.65
N PRO A 93 9.02 23.44 20.63
CA PRO A 93 9.35 23.30 22.05
C PRO A 93 9.70 21.85 22.42
N ARG A 94 10.59 21.68 23.41
CA ARG A 94 11.07 20.33 23.82
C ARG A 94 9.99 19.44 24.41
N ASP A 95 9.04 20.03 25.13
CA ASP A 95 7.87 19.33 25.67
C ASP A 95 6.96 18.82 24.55
N ALA A 96 6.68 19.63 23.53
CA ALA A 96 5.92 19.20 22.37
C ALA A 96 6.62 18.07 21.58
N MET A 97 7.95 18.13 21.43
CA MET A 97 8.71 17.02 20.84
C MET A 97 8.62 15.76 21.70
N GLY A 98 8.71 15.91 23.03
CA GLY A 98 8.55 14.81 23.98
C GLY A 98 7.18 14.13 23.89
N ASP A 99 6.10 14.91 23.74
CA ASP A 99 4.74 14.38 23.57
C ASP A 99 4.59 13.61 22.24
N MET A 100 5.20 14.09 21.15
CA MET A 100 5.17 13.41 19.84
C MET A 100 5.92 12.08 19.85
N MET A 101 7.01 11.97 20.62
CA MET A 101 7.80 10.74 20.74
C MET A 101 7.15 9.68 21.65
N ALA A 102 6.10 10.04 22.39
CA ALA A 102 5.41 9.14 23.33
C ALA A 102 4.20 8.41 22.71
N LEU A 103 3.86 8.69 21.44
CA LEU A 103 2.78 8.08 20.66
C LEU A 103 3.26 6.80 19.98
#